data_AF-F6XJS7-F1
#
_entry.id   AF-F6XJS7-F1
#
_cell.length_a   1.000
_cell.length_b   1.000
_cell.length_c   1.000
_cell.angle_alpha   90.00
_cell.angle_beta   90.00
_cell.angle_gamma   90.00
#
_symmetry.space_group_name_H-M   'P 1'
#
loop_
_entity.id
_entity.type
_entity.pdbx_description
1 polymer ?
#
loop_
_entity_poly.entity_id
_entity_poly.type
_entity_poly.pdbx_seq_one_letter_code
_entity_poly.pdbx_strand_id
1 'polypeptide(L)'
;MGRRRAGNGAGCPGKPGRPEVETAACAGAFRRPCGPSAMAAAAWARGPVDCHCHIAHHHFHLDLEDVLERAKKANILALVAVAENSGEFERIMQLSERYKGFILPCLGVHPVQELPPETQRSVTLRDLDVAIPVIERYKNHLLAIGEVGLDFSPRIAGSDDQKEEQRQVLIRQIQLAKRLDLPLNVHSRSAGRPTIKLLQEQGAEKVLLHAFDGRPSVAMEGVAAGYFFSIPPSIVRSEQQKLVKQLPLTAICLETDSPALGPEKQVRNEPKNITISAEYIAQIIFQCDFCLSQLPIY
;
A
#
# COMPACT_ATOMS: atom_id res chain seq x y z
N MET A 1 21.96 15.51 99.95
CA MET A 1 20.90 14.52 99.64
C MET A 1 20.14 15.04 98.43
N GLY A 2 19.97 14.44 97.26
CA GLY A 2 20.36 13.17 96.65
C GLY A 2 19.46 12.97 95.42
N ARG A 3 20.02 12.51 94.28
CA ARG A 3 19.36 11.86 93.10
C ARG A 3 18.43 12.75 92.23
N ARG A 4 18.13 12.50 90.94
CA ARG A 4 18.68 11.80 89.74
C ARG A 4 17.73 12.19 88.56
N ARG A 5 18.29 12.50 87.38
CA ARG A 5 17.92 12.12 85.96
C ARG A 5 16.42 12.04 85.54
N ALA A 6 15.97 12.31 84.31
CA ALA A 6 16.52 12.72 83.00
C ALA A 6 15.32 13.02 82.06
N GLY A 7 15.52 13.73 80.93
CA GLY A 7 14.65 13.61 79.75
C GLY A 7 14.46 14.87 78.89
N ASN A 8 15.08 14.82 77.71
CA ASN A 8 14.62 15.30 76.38
C ASN A 8 14.43 16.79 76.01
N GLY A 9 14.96 17.10 74.82
CA GLY A 9 14.54 18.15 73.88
C GLY A 9 15.44 19.39 73.92
N ALA A 10 15.91 19.98 72.84
CA ALA A 10 15.81 19.75 71.40
C ALA A 10 16.91 20.60 70.74
N GLY A 11 17.43 20.21 69.57
CA GLY A 11 18.40 21.03 68.85
C GLY A 11 19.05 20.35 67.65
N CYS A 12 18.40 20.44 66.49
CA CYS A 12 18.93 20.24 65.14
C CYS A 12 18.16 21.22 64.23
N PRO A 13 18.62 21.57 63.00
CA PRO A 13 19.85 21.11 62.32
C PRO A 13 20.59 22.21 61.51
N GLY A 14 21.87 21.93 61.20
CA GLY A 14 22.60 22.49 60.07
C GLY A 14 23.30 21.33 59.32
N LYS A 15 23.05 21.21 58.01
CA LYS A 15 23.46 20.09 57.13
C LYS A 15 24.96 20.08 56.79
N PRO A 16 25.57 18.89 56.57
CA PRO A 16 26.75 18.77 55.70
C PRO A 16 26.59 17.72 54.58
N GLY A 17 27.33 17.94 53.48
CA GLY A 17 28.02 16.90 52.69
C GLY A 17 27.25 16.11 51.62
N ARG A 18 27.65 16.25 50.35
CA ARG A 18 27.38 15.29 49.27
C ARG A 18 28.40 14.13 49.34
N PRO A 19 28.00 12.87 49.07
CA PRO A 19 28.92 11.86 48.59
C PRO A 19 28.85 11.70 47.06
N GLU A 20 30.02 11.51 46.45
CA GLU A 20 30.21 11.05 45.08
C GLU A 20 29.64 9.63 44.92
N VAL A 21 28.97 9.35 43.80
CA VAL A 21 28.54 8.00 43.43
C VAL A 21 29.17 7.68 42.08
N GLU A 22 29.94 6.60 42.10
CA GLU A 22 30.75 6.01 41.04
C GLU A 22 29.95 5.72 39.76
N THR A 23 30.57 6.03 38.63
CA THR A 23 30.17 5.60 37.29
C THR A 23 30.42 4.10 37.13
N ALA A 24 29.38 3.29 37.32
CA ALA A 24 29.40 1.88 36.93
C ALA A 24 28.81 1.71 35.53
N ALA A 25 29.64 1.20 34.63
CA ALA A 25 29.34 0.88 33.25
C ALA A 25 28.17 -0.12 33.13
N CYS A 26 27.15 0.24 32.35
CA CYS A 26 26.14 -0.69 31.84
C CYS A 26 26.39 -0.88 30.34
N ALA A 27 27.53 -1.49 30.00
CA ALA A 27 27.84 -1.99 28.67
C ALA A 27 27.53 -3.49 28.64
N GLY A 28 26.34 -3.86 28.16
CA GLY A 28 26.03 -5.24 27.81
C GLY A 28 24.65 -5.71 28.24
N ALA A 29 23.66 -5.56 27.34
CA ALA A 29 22.64 -6.57 27.06
C ALA A 29 21.74 -6.09 25.92
N PHE A 30 21.36 -7.01 25.03
CA PHE A 30 20.44 -6.87 23.88
C PHE A 30 20.99 -6.29 22.57
N ARG A 31 21.99 -6.97 21.98
CA ARG A 31 21.98 -7.16 20.52
C ARG A 31 21.22 -8.46 20.23
N ARG A 32 19.92 -8.37 19.93
CA ARG A 32 19.23 -9.47 19.25
C ARG A 32 19.80 -9.56 17.84
N PRO A 33 20.22 -10.74 17.35
CA PRO A 33 20.53 -10.89 15.94
C PRO A 33 19.22 -10.77 15.16
N CYS A 34 18.95 -9.59 14.62
CA CYS A 34 17.93 -9.40 13.57
C CYS A 34 18.50 -9.92 12.24
N GLY A 35 18.66 -11.24 12.14
CA GLY A 35 18.84 -11.90 10.86
C GLY A 35 17.50 -12.43 10.38
N PRO A 36 17.07 -12.21 9.12
CA PRO A 36 15.90 -12.90 8.59
C PRO A 36 16.12 -14.41 8.70
N SER A 37 15.05 -15.17 8.98
CA SER A 37 15.12 -16.63 8.91
C SER A 37 15.61 -17.05 7.52
N ALA A 38 16.24 -18.22 7.38
CA ALA A 38 16.70 -18.71 6.08
C ALA A 38 15.57 -18.74 5.02
N MET A 39 14.32 -18.94 5.45
CA MET A 39 13.12 -18.81 4.59
C MET A 39 12.82 -17.37 4.19
N ALA A 40 12.91 -16.39 5.09
CA ALA A 40 12.75 -14.98 4.75
C ALA A 40 13.90 -14.49 3.85
N ALA A 41 15.13 -14.92 4.11
CA ALA A 41 16.27 -14.65 3.22
C ALA A 41 16.07 -15.29 1.82
N ALA A 42 15.50 -16.50 1.74
CA ALA A 42 15.19 -17.17 0.48
C ALA A 42 14.00 -16.56 -0.28
N ALA A 43 13.02 -15.98 0.43
CA ALA A 43 11.92 -15.23 -0.19
C ALA A 43 12.44 -13.89 -0.76
N TRP A 44 13.31 -13.19 -0.04
CA TRP A 44 13.98 -11.98 -0.54
C TRP A 44 14.93 -12.27 -1.70
N ALA A 45 15.49 -13.48 -1.78
CA ALA A 45 16.33 -13.90 -2.91
C ALA A 45 15.56 -13.95 -4.26
N ARG A 46 14.23 -13.89 -4.24
CA ARG A 46 13.39 -13.93 -5.46
C ARG A 46 13.00 -12.55 -6.00
N GLY A 47 13.15 -11.47 -5.22
CA GLY A 47 12.77 -10.11 -5.65
C GLY A 47 11.38 -9.64 -5.19
N PRO A 48 11.11 -8.32 -5.16
CA PRO A 48 9.80 -7.78 -4.77
C PRO A 48 8.74 -8.03 -5.85
N VAL A 49 7.47 -8.04 -5.44
CA VAL A 49 6.30 -8.07 -6.34
C VAL A 49 5.67 -6.68 -6.35
N ASP A 50 5.47 -6.12 -7.53
CA ASP A 50 4.65 -4.92 -7.72
C ASP A 50 3.19 -5.34 -7.79
N CYS A 51 2.45 -5.12 -6.71
CA CYS A 51 1.07 -5.61 -6.60
C CYS A 51 0.02 -4.69 -7.26
N HIS A 52 0.42 -3.55 -7.82
CA HIS A 52 -0.48 -2.64 -8.53
C HIS A 52 0.28 -1.76 -9.52
N CYS A 53 0.05 -1.96 -10.83
CA CYS A 53 0.56 -1.08 -11.88
C CYS A 53 -0.29 -1.12 -13.16
N HIS A 54 -0.28 -0.03 -13.93
CA HIS A 54 -0.95 0.12 -15.22
C HIS A 54 0.05 -0.06 -16.37
N ILE A 55 0.73 -1.21 -16.42
CA ILE A 55 1.76 -1.47 -17.43
C ILE A 55 1.20 -1.52 -18.87
N ALA A 56 -0.11 -1.71 -19.02
CA ALA A 56 -0.81 -1.66 -20.31
C ALA A 56 -1.13 -0.23 -20.77
N HIS A 57 -0.96 0.78 -19.92
CA HIS A 57 -1.30 2.18 -20.20
C HIS A 57 -0.53 2.73 -21.42
N HIS A 58 -1.16 3.68 -22.13
CA HIS A 58 -0.65 4.23 -23.38
C HIS A 58 0.73 4.91 -23.25
N HIS A 59 1.05 5.45 -22.08
CA HIS A 59 2.37 5.99 -21.74
C HIS A 59 3.54 5.01 -21.87
N PHE A 60 3.29 3.70 -21.93
CA PHE A 60 4.32 2.68 -22.11
C PHE A 60 4.36 2.09 -23.53
N HIS A 61 3.45 2.49 -24.44
CA HIS A 61 3.31 1.84 -25.76
C HIS A 61 4.60 1.84 -26.59
N LEU A 62 5.43 2.88 -26.48
CA LEU A 62 6.62 3.05 -27.30
C LEU A 62 7.84 2.29 -26.77
N ASP A 63 7.95 2.08 -25.45
CA ASP A 63 9.17 1.58 -24.80
C ASP A 63 8.91 0.49 -23.75
N LEU A 64 7.74 -0.16 -23.79
CA LEU A 64 7.33 -1.18 -22.83
C LEU A 64 8.40 -2.27 -22.65
N GLU A 65 8.99 -2.77 -23.73
CA GLU A 65 9.99 -3.84 -23.65
C GLU A 65 11.22 -3.39 -22.85
N ASP A 66 11.69 -2.16 -23.07
CA ASP A 66 12.81 -1.59 -22.33
C ASP A 66 12.44 -1.35 -20.85
N VAL A 67 11.21 -0.95 -20.56
CA VAL A 67 10.69 -0.81 -19.19
C VAL A 67 10.71 -2.16 -18.46
N LEU A 68 10.23 -3.23 -19.12
CA LEU A 68 10.20 -4.57 -18.55
C LEU A 68 11.62 -5.13 -18.35
N GLU A 69 12.55 -4.85 -19.26
CA GLU A 69 13.95 -5.23 -19.08
C GLU A 69 14.61 -4.47 -17.92
N ARG A 70 14.29 -3.18 -17.73
CA ARG A 70 14.72 -2.43 -16.53
C ARG A 70 14.13 -3.03 -15.25
N ALA A 71 12.86 -3.45 -15.26
CA ALA A 71 12.21 -4.09 -14.12
C ALA A 71 12.88 -5.44 -13.75
N LYS A 72 13.19 -6.28 -14.74
CA LYS A 72 13.93 -7.54 -14.52
C LYS A 72 15.34 -7.31 -13.98
N LYS A 73 16.06 -6.31 -14.52
CA LYS A 73 17.40 -5.92 -14.02
C LYS A 73 17.36 -5.38 -12.59
N ALA A 74 16.26 -4.75 -12.20
CA ALA A 74 16.00 -4.35 -10.82
C ALA A 74 15.56 -5.52 -9.91
N ASN A 75 15.65 -6.76 -10.40
CA ASN A 75 15.29 -7.99 -9.69
C ASN A 75 13.83 -8.01 -9.22
N ILE A 76 12.90 -7.43 -9.98
CA ILE A 76 11.46 -7.55 -9.69
C ILE A 76 11.01 -8.96 -10.06
N LEU A 77 10.22 -9.59 -9.18
CA LEU A 77 9.73 -10.96 -9.36
C LEU A 77 8.51 -11.01 -10.27
N ALA A 78 7.55 -10.11 -10.06
CA ALA A 78 6.31 -10.06 -10.81
C ALA A 78 5.67 -8.66 -10.77
N LEU A 79 4.84 -8.39 -11.77
CA LEU A 79 4.03 -7.19 -11.95
C LEU A 79 2.56 -7.58 -12.01
N VAL A 80 1.75 -7.05 -11.11
CA VAL A 80 0.30 -7.19 -11.15
C VAL A 80 -0.26 -6.04 -11.99
N ALA A 81 -0.69 -6.37 -13.20
CA ALA A 81 -1.20 -5.43 -14.18
C ALA A 81 -2.71 -5.27 -14.01
N VAL A 82 -3.15 -4.08 -13.61
CA VAL A 82 -4.57 -3.74 -13.44
C VAL A 82 -5.13 -3.03 -14.68
N ALA A 83 -6.43 -3.20 -14.90
CA ALA A 83 -7.17 -2.49 -15.93
C ALA A 83 -7.94 -1.31 -15.33
N GLU A 84 -8.13 -0.24 -16.10
CA GLU A 84 -9.05 0.84 -15.74
C GLU A 84 -10.41 0.70 -16.44
N ASN A 85 -10.39 0.21 -17.68
CA ASN A 85 -11.56 0.09 -18.54
C ASN A 85 -11.49 -1.15 -19.44
N SER A 86 -12.63 -1.54 -20.01
CA SER A 86 -12.76 -2.75 -20.84
C SER A 86 -11.92 -2.72 -22.13
N GLY A 87 -11.55 -1.53 -22.62
CA GLY A 87 -10.69 -1.37 -23.79
C GLY A 87 -9.25 -1.88 -23.59
N GLU A 88 -8.80 -1.96 -22.34
CA GLU A 88 -7.44 -2.42 -21.99
C GLU A 88 -7.34 -3.93 -21.80
N PHE A 89 -8.48 -4.63 -21.68
CA PHE A 89 -8.51 -6.02 -21.23
C PHE A 89 -7.73 -6.94 -22.16
N GLU A 90 -7.95 -6.84 -23.48
CA GLU A 90 -7.25 -7.68 -24.46
C GLU A 90 -5.74 -7.41 -24.46
N ARG A 91 -5.34 -6.15 -24.26
CA ARG A 91 -3.92 -5.79 -24.16
C ARG A 91 -3.27 -6.40 -22.92
N ILE A 92 -3.93 -6.32 -21.77
CA ILE A 92 -3.44 -6.92 -20.52
C ILE A 92 -3.31 -8.43 -20.66
N MET A 93 -4.28 -9.09 -21.29
CA MET A 93 -4.22 -10.54 -21.53
C MET A 93 -3.12 -10.93 -22.53
N GLN A 94 -2.88 -10.13 -23.57
CA GLN A 94 -1.75 -10.36 -24.48
C GLN A 94 -0.40 -10.20 -23.78
N LEU A 95 -0.27 -9.20 -22.90
CA LEU A 95 0.94 -8.96 -22.13
C LEU A 95 1.19 -10.10 -21.12
N SER A 96 0.16 -10.59 -20.44
CA SER A 96 0.31 -11.70 -19.50
C SER A 96 0.71 -13.00 -20.18
N GLU A 97 0.22 -13.29 -21.39
CA GLU A 97 0.67 -14.46 -22.15
C GLU A 97 2.09 -14.28 -22.68
N ARG A 98 2.43 -13.10 -23.19
CA ARG A 98 3.79 -12.80 -23.69
C ARG A 98 4.85 -12.86 -22.59
N TYR A 99 4.51 -12.42 -21.38
CA TYR A 99 5.40 -12.37 -20.23
C TYR A 99 4.90 -13.28 -19.09
N LYS A 100 4.57 -14.53 -19.45
CA LYS A 100 3.98 -15.53 -18.57
C LYS A 100 4.81 -15.73 -17.29
N GLY A 101 4.13 -15.64 -16.15
CA GLY A 101 4.73 -15.74 -14.82
C GLY A 101 5.41 -14.46 -14.32
N PHE A 102 5.55 -13.43 -15.16
CA PHE A 102 6.07 -12.12 -14.78
C PHE A 102 4.96 -11.06 -14.72
N ILE A 103 4.07 -11.01 -15.73
CA ILE A 103 2.90 -10.13 -15.73
C ILE A 103 1.67 -10.94 -15.31
N LEU A 104 1.02 -10.53 -14.23
CA LEU A 104 -0.14 -11.17 -13.65
C LEU A 104 -1.38 -10.29 -13.89
N PRO A 105 -2.37 -10.75 -14.67
CA PRO A 105 -3.44 -9.88 -15.15
C PRO A 105 -4.56 -9.74 -14.11
N CYS A 106 -5.04 -8.51 -13.95
CA CYS A 106 -6.25 -8.16 -13.22
C CYS A 106 -7.17 -7.38 -14.16
N LEU A 107 -8.44 -7.77 -14.21
CA LEU A 107 -9.45 -7.09 -15.01
C LEU A 107 -10.56 -6.57 -14.09
N GLY A 108 -10.97 -5.33 -14.32
CA GLY A 108 -11.98 -4.62 -13.54
C GLY A 108 -12.35 -3.31 -14.24
N VAL A 109 -13.38 -2.64 -13.74
CA VAL A 109 -13.80 -1.33 -14.20
C VAL A 109 -13.62 -0.33 -13.07
N HIS A 110 -12.74 0.64 -13.32
CA HIS A 110 -12.33 1.67 -12.37
C HIS A 110 -13.45 2.72 -12.14
N PRO A 111 -13.57 3.32 -10.94
CA PRO A 111 -14.58 4.34 -10.64
C PRO A 111 -14.53 5.59 -11.52
N VAL A 112 -13.37 5.87 -12.13
CA VAL A 112 -13.17 6.95 -13.11
C VAL A 112 -13.02 6.35 -14.49
N GLN A 113 -13.78 6.86 -15.46
CA GLN A 113 -13.71 6.46 -16.86
C GLN A 113 -13.29 7.64 -17.73
N GLU A 114 -12.42 7.38 -18.70
CA GLU A 114 -11.99 8.37 -19.67
C GLU A 114 -12.97 8.45 -20.85
N LEU A 115 -13.24 9.67 -21.30
CA LEU A 115 -14.01 9.99 -22.49
C LEU A 115 -13.14 10.83 -23.44
N PRO A 116 -13.14 10.54 -24.74
CA PRO A 116 -12.52 11.43 -25.72
C PRO A 116 -13.17 12.83 -25.67
N PRO A 117 -12.40 13.93 -25.78
CA PRO A 117 -10.95 14.03 -25.94
C PRO A 117 -10.24 14.33 -24.60
N GLU A 118 -10.11 13.34 -23.71
CA GLU A 118 -9.42 13.44 -22.39
C GLU A 118 -10.23 14.10 -21.26
N THR A 119 -11.55 13.88 -21.27
CA THR A 119 -12.40 14.23 -20.12
C THR A 119 -12.62 13.01 -19.22
N GLN A 120 -12.61 13.21 -17.91
CA GLN A 120 -12.92 12.15 -16.95
C GLN A 120 -14.37 12.25 -16.49
N ARG A 121 -15.01 11.10 -16.26
CA ARG A 121 -16.34 11.00 -15.64
C ARG A 121 -16.38 9.87 -14.62
N SER A 122 -17.42 9.88 -13.78
CA SER A 122 -17.76 8.72 -12.96
C SER A 122 -18.14 7.52 -13.84
N VAL A 123 -17.80 6.32 -13.37
CA VAL A 123 -18.24 5.04 -13.95
C VAL A 123 -19.75 4.89 -13.87
N THR A 124 -20.31 4.16 -14.84
CA THR A 124 -21.72 3.80 -14.91
C THR A 124 -21.91 2.28 -14.93
N LEU A 125 -23.11 1.81 -14.62
CA LEU A 125 -23.43 0.37 -14.75
C LEU A 125 -23.24 -0.16 -16.17
N ARG A 126 -23.42 0.68 -17.19
CA ARG A 126 -23.22 0.31 -18.60
C ARG A 126 -21.76 -0.05 -18.90
N ASP A 127 -20.80 0.65 -18.29
CA ASP A 127 -19.37 0.34 -18.45
C ASP A 127 -19.06 -1.07 -17.94
N LEU A 128 -19.67 -1.43 -16.80
CA LEU A 128 -19.54 -2.75 -16.20
C LEU A 128 -20.24 -3.85 -17.02
N ASP A 129 -21.44 -3.59 -17.53
CA ASP A 129 -22.21 -4.57 -18.30
C ASP A 129 -21.46 -5.01 -19.57
N VAL A 130 -20.68 -4.12 -20.19
CA VAL A 130 -19.79 -4.43 -21.33
C VAL A 130 -18.56 -5.24 -20.89
N ALA A 131 -18.04 -4.99 -19.69
CA ALA A 131 -16.83 -5.62 -19.17
C ALA A 131 -17.04 -7.07 -18.69
N ILE A 132 -18.18 -7.36 -18.05
CA ILE A 132 -18.44 -8.67 -17.40
C ILE A 132 -18.20 -9.87 -18.34
N PRO A 133 -18.73 -9.91 -19.58
CA PRO A 133 -18.54 -11.07 -20.46
C PRO A 133 -17.07 -11.36 -20.79
N VAL A 134 -16.23 -10.31 -20.85
CA VAL A 134 -14.79 -10.45 -21.13
C VAL A 134 -14.05 -10.95 -19.88
N ILE A 135 -14.40 -10.43 -18.69
CA ILE A 135 -13.84 -10.93 -17.42
C ILE A 135 -14.15 -12.43 -17.25
N GLU A 136 -15.40 -12.83 -17.51
CA GLU A 136 -15.81 -14.24 -17.39
C GLU A 136 -15.10 -15.16 -18.39
N ARG A 137 -14.82 -14.67 -19.60
CA ARG A 137 -14.05 -15.40 -20.61
C ARG A 137 -12.64 -15.71 -20.10
N TYR A 138 -12.00 -14.77 -19.43
CA TYR A 138 -10.62 -14.88 -18.98
C TYR A 138 -10.44 -15.36 -17.54
N LYS A 139 -11.52 -15.65 -16.81
CA LYS A 139 -11.53 -15.95 -15.36
C LYS A 139 -10.43 -16.90 -14.84
N ASN A 140 -10.04 -17.92 -15.62
CA ASN A 140 -9.03 -18.91 -15.21
C ASN A 140 -7.58 -18.41 -15.35
N HIS A 141 -7.38 -17.23 -15.92
CA HIS A 141 -6.07 -16.60 -16.13
C HIS A 141 -5.85 -15.38 -15.23
N LEU A 142 -6.90 -14.91 -14.55
CA LEU A 142 -6.85 -13.69 -13.74
C LEU A 142 -6.25 -13.96 -12.37
N LEU A 143 -5.42 -13.03 -11.89
CA LEU A 143 -4.94 -13.02 -10.52
C LEU A 143 -5.99 -12.42 -9.58
N ALA A 144 -6.66 -11.34 -9.99
CA ALA A 144 -7.66 -10.63 -9.20
C ALA A 144 -8.67 -9.90 -10.10
N ILE A 145 -9.74 -9.41 -9.48
CA ILE A 145 -10.65 -8.41 -10.08
C ILE A 145 -10.13 -7.02 -9.70
N GLY A 146 -9.71 -6.25 -10.70
CA GLY A 146 -9.05 -4.97 -10.47
C GLY A 146 -8.61 -4.24 -11.76
N GLU A 147 -8.56 -2.92 -11.76
CA GLU A 147 -8.83 -2.03 -10.62
C GLU A 147 -10.32 -1.74 -10.46
N VAL A 148 -10.81 -1.79 -9.22
CA VAL A 148 -12.22 -1.50 -8.88
C VAL A 148 -12.26 -0.59 -7.67
N GLY A 149 -13.32 0.16 -7.42
CA GLY A 149 -13.36 0.96 -6.19
C GLY A 149 -14.30 2.14 -6.22
N LEU A 150 -13.99 3.13 -5.37
CA LEU A 150 -14.70 4.39 -5.27
C LEU A 150 -13.71 5.57 -5.36
N ASP A 151 -14.02 6.56 -6.20
CA ASP A 151 -13.34 7.86 -6.24
C ASP A 151 -14.39 8.96 -6.02
N PHE A 152 -14.40 9.51 -4.79
CA PHE A 152 -15.32 10.59 -4.39
C PHE A 152 -14.71 11.98 -4.52
N SER A 153 -13.68 12.13 -5.36
CA SER A 153 -13.14 13.44 -5.72
C SER A 153 -14.27 14.32 -6.29
N PRO A 154 -14.40 15.59 -5.86
CA PRO A 154 -15.50 16.46 -6.28
C PRO A 154 -15.63 16.65 -7.81
N ARG A 155 -14.53 16.46 -8.55
CA ARG A 155 -14.49 16.55 -10.02
C ARG A 155 -15.05 15.31 -10.73
N ILE A 156 -15.11 14.17 -10.04
CA ILE A 156 -15.54 12.87 -10.58
C ILE A 156 -16.95 12.55 -10.11
N ALA A 157 -17.18 12.54 -8.79
CA ALA A 157 -18.44 12.19 -8.15
C ALA A 157 -18.91 13.34 -7.25
N GLY A 158 -19.35 14.42 -7.91
CA GLY A 158 -19.83 15.63 -7.25
C GLY A 158 -21.26 15.50 -6.72
N SER A 159 -22.10 14.66 -7.35
CA SER A 159 -23.47 14.39 -6.91
C SER A 159 -23.58 13.08 -6.12
N ASP A 160 -24.63 12.96 -5.31
CA ASP A 160 -24.89 11.72 -4.57
C ASP A 160 -25.31 10.57 -5.51
N ASP A 161 -25.99 10.87 -6.62
CA ASP A 161 -26.32 9.89 -7.66
C ASP A 161 -25.06 9.25 -8.26
N GLN A 162 -24.02 10.06 -8.54
CA GLN A 162 -22.75 9.54 -9.05
C GLN A 162 -22.06 8.64 -8.03
N LYS A 163 -22.04 9.04 -6.75
CA LYS A 163 -21.46 8.23 -5.68
C LYS A 163 -22.22 6.90 -5.51
N GLU A 164 -23.54 6.94 -5.61
CA GLU A 164 -24.37 5.74 -5.52
C GLU A 164 -24.13 4.81 -6.71
N GLU A 165 -24.00 5.35 -7.92
CA GLU A 165 -23.69 4.54 -9.09
C GLU A 165 -22.32 3.85 -8.97
N GLN A 166 -21.28 4.54 -8.49
CA GLN A 166 -19.99 3.90 -8.19
C GLN A 166 -20.12 2.76 -7.17
N ARG A 167 -20.94 2.94 -6.12
CA ARG A 167 -21.20 1.88 -5.13
C ARG A 167 -21.85 0.68 -5.78
N GLN A 168 -22.84 0.87 -6.64
CA GLN A 168 -23.52 -0.23 -7.34
C GLN A 168 -22.57 -0.98 -8.28
N VAL A 169 -21.69 -0.26 -8.99
CA VAL A 169 -20.63 -0.85 -9.81
C VAL A 169 -19.67 -1.68 -8.95
N LEU A 170 -19.19 -1.13 -7.84
CA LEU A 170 -18.29 -1.85 -6.93
C LEU A 170 -18.97 -3.07 -6.30
N ILE A 171 -20.22 -2.98 -5.86
CA ILE A 171 -20.98 -4.12 -5.31
C ILE A 171 -21.03 -5.29 -6.30
N ARG A 172 -21.35 -5.02 -7.57
CA ARG A 172 -21.40 -6.07 -8.60
C ARG A 172 -20.02 -6.68 -8.87
N GLN A 173 -18.95 -5.88 -8.82
CA GLN A 173 -17.58 -6.39 -8.97
C GLN A 173 -17.12 -7.21 -7.75
N ILE A 174 -17.52 -6.84 -6.53
CA ILE A 174 -17.29 -7.66 -5.33
C ILE A 174 -18.01 -9.01 -5.47
N GLN A 175 -19.27 -9.01 -5.90
CA GLN A 175 -20.04 -10.24 -6.12
C GLN A 175 -19.41 -11.11 -7.21
N LEU A 176 -18.90 -10.50 -8.28
CA LEU A 176 -18.15 -11.20 -9.32
C LEU A 176 -16.88 -11.85 -8.76
N ALA A 177 -16.07 -11.10 -8.01
CA ALA A 177 -14.85 -11.60 -7.40
C ALA A 177 -15.13 -12.79 -6.47
N LYS A 178 -16.16 -12.71 -5.62
CA LYS A 178 -16.61 -13.82 -4.76
C LYS A 178 -17.02 -15.05 -5.55
N ARG A 179 -17.79 -14.87 -6.62
CA ARG A 179 -18.24 -15.99 -7.48
C ARG A 179 -17.08 -16.67 -8.20
N LEU A 180 -16.04 -15.91 -8.54
CA LEU A 180 -14.84 -16.41 -9.21
C LEU A 180 -13.74 -16.85 -8.24
N ASP A 181 -13.95 -16.71 -6.93
CA ASP A 181 -12.95 -16.91 -5.87
C ASP A 181 -11.65 -16.09 -6.06
N LEU A 182 -11.78 -14.89 -6.62
CA LEU A 182 -10.66 -13.99 -6.89
C LEU A 182 -10.54 -12.88 -5.82
N PRO A 183 -9.32 -12.45 -5.48
CA PRO A 183 -9.08 -11.22 -4.73
C PRO A 183 -9.59 -9.96 -5.45
N LEU A 184 -9.67 -8.86 -4.70
CA LEU A 184 -9.97 -7.52 -5.20
C LEU A 184 -8.73 -6.62 -5.09
N ASN A 185 -8.42 -5.87 -6.15
CA ASN A 185 -7.44 -4.79 -6.14
C ASN A 185 -8.19 -3.44 -6.22
N VAL A 186 -8.14 -2.65 -5.14
CA VAL A 186 -9.17 -1.67 -4.81
C VAL A 186 -8.68 -0.24 -4.71
N HIS A 187 -9.28 0.62 -5.52
CA HIS A 187 -9.21 2.09 -5.47
C HIS A 187 -10.09 2.66 -4.36
N SER A 188 -9.62 3.71 -3.67
CA SER A 188 -10.41 4.32 -2.59
C SER A 188 -10.20 5.83 -2.38
N ARG A 189 -9.86 6.56 -3.45
CA ARG A 189 -9.49 7.99 -3.37
C ARG A 189 -10.63 8.87 -2.86
N SER A 190 -10.34 9.70 -1.86
CA SER A 190 -11.34 10.49 -1.14
C SER A 190 -12.53 9.68 -0.60
N ALA A 191 -12.40 8.35 -0.55
CA ALA A 191 -13.48 7.41 -0.30
C ALA A 191 -13.02 6.23 0.58
N GLY A 192 -11.89 6.34 1.29
CA GLY A 192 -11.33 5.26 2.10
C GLY A 192 -12.33 4.62 3.09
N ARG A 193 -13.01 5.43 3.91
CA ARG A 193 -14.01 4.92 4.86
C ARG A 193 -15.26 4.33 4.17
N PRO A 194 -15.88 5.02 3.18
CA PRO A 194 -16.94 4.43 2.38
C PRO A 194 -16.57 3.07 1.75
N THR A 195 -15.35 2.94 1.24
CA THR A 195 -14.88 1.74 0.55
C THR A 195 -14.72 0.58 1.52
N ILE A 196 -14.00 0.77 2.63
CA ILE A 196 -13.81 -0.29 3.64
C ILE A 196 -15.15 -0.76 4.20
N LYS A 197 -16.06 0.16 4.53
CA LYS A 197 -17.39 -0.19 5.03
C LYS A 197 -18.17 -1.03 4.02
N LEU A 198 -18.17 -0.64 2.75
CA LEU A 198 -18.88 -1.37 1.70
C LEU A 198 -18.29 -2.77 1.46
N LEU A 199 -16.96 -2.89 1.46
CA LEU A 199 -16.28 -4.19 1.36
C LEU A 199 -16.66 -5.13 2.50
N GLN A 200 -16.72 -4.63 3.74
CA GLN A 200 -17.15 -5.39 4.91
C GLN A 200 -18.63 -5.80 4.81
N GLU A 201 -19.52 -4.88 4.42
CA GLU A 201 -20.95 -5.13 4.23
C GLU A 201 -21.21 -6.21 3.16
N GLN A 202 -20.41 -6.23 2.10
CA GLN A 202 -20.50 -7.25 1.05
C GLN A 202 -19.75 -8.55 1.40
N GLY A 203 -19.08 -8.61 2.55
CA GLY A 203 -18.28 -9.76 2.99
C GLY A 203 -17.15 -10.09 2.01
N ALA A 204 -16.38 -9.08 1.60
CA ALA A 204 -15.15 -9.27 0.85
C ALA A 204 -14.03 -9.75 1.79
N GLU A 205 -13.32 -10.81 1.41
CA GLU A 205 -12.29 -11.47 2.25
C GLU A 205 -10.86 -11.13 1.80
N LYS A 206 -10.58 -11.25 0.50
CA LYS A 206 -9.25 -11.06 -0.09
C LYS A 206 -9.18 -9.69 -0.78
N VAL A 207 -8.72 -8.67 -0.06
CA VAL A 207 -8.71 -7.29 -0.55
C VAL A 207 -7.33 -6.64 -0.38
N LEU A 208 -6.86 -6.03 -1.47
CA LEU A 208 -5.76 -5.07 -1.47
C LEU A 208 -6.33 -3.66 -1.68
N LEU A 209 -6.12 -2.77 -0.70
CA LEU A 209 -6.40 -1.34 -0.81
C LEU A 209 -5.16 -0.63 -1.31
N HIS A 210 -5.16 -0.29 -2.60
CA HIS A 210 -4.04 0.35 -3.26
C HIS A 210 -3.97 1.85 -2.92
N ALA A 211 -2.74 2.38 -2.86
CA ALA A 211 -2.41 3.78 -2.61
C ALA A 211 -3.32 4.51 -1.59
N PHE A 212 -3.69 3.85 -0.49
CA PHE A 212 -4.72 4.34 0.43
C PHE A 212 -4.42 5.77 0.93
N ASP A 213 -5.35 6.69 0.67
CA ASP A 213 -5.21 8.13 0.98
C ASP A 213 -5.94 8.55 2.27
N GLY A 214 -6.60 7.58 2.93
CA GLY A 214 -7.39 7.82 4.13
C GLY A 214 -6.57 7.94 5.41
N ARG A 215 -7.27 8.25 6.51
CA ARG A 215 -6.66 8.37 7.84
C ARG A 215 -6.19 6.99 8.36
N PRO A 216 -5.10 6.93 9.14
CA PRO A 216 -4.62 5.67 9.73
C PRO A 216 -5.68 4.94 10.56
N SER A 217 -6.52 5.67 11.30
CA SER A 217 -7.62 5.08 12.08
C SER A 217 -8.62 4.29 11.21
N VAL A 218 -8.86 4.75 9.97
CA VAL A 218 -9.74 4.08 9.02
C VAL A 218 -9.02 2.87 8.41
N ALA A 219 -7.73 2.99 8.11
CA ALA A 219 -6.94 1.85 7.63
C ALA A 219 -6.92 0.69 8.66
N MET A 220 -6.87 1.00 9.96
CA MET A 220 -6.94 -0.02 11.01
C MET A 220 -8.27 -0.79 11.02
N GLU A 221 -9.38 -0.18 10.57
CA GLU A 221 -10.65 -0.91 10.35
C GLU A 221 -10.48 -1.97 9.25
N GLY A 222 -9.72 -1.66 8.18
CA GLY A 222 -9.37 -2.60 7.12
C GLY A 222 -8.40 -3.69 7.57
N VAL A 223 -7.39 -3.35 8.36
CA VAL A 223 -6.46 -4.33 8.96
C VAL A 223 -7.23 -5.33 9.83
N ALA A 224 -8.17 -4.86 10.64
CA ALA A 224 -9.01 -5.72 11.47
C ALA A 224 -9.91 -6.67 10.64
N ALA A 225 -10.24 -6.28 9.40
CA ALA A 225 -10.96 -7.11 8.44
C ALA A 225 -10.04 -8.04 7.61
N GLY A 226 -8.71 -8.02 7.84
CA GLY A 226 -7.75 -8.84 7.12
C GLY A 226 -7.32 -8.27 5.76
N TYR A 227 -7.56 -6.99 5.50
CA TYR A 227 -7.18 -6.34 4.23
C TYR A 227 -5.71 -5.91 4.22
N PHE A 228 -5.14 -5.88 3.01
CA PHE A 228 -3.78 -5.43 2.75
C PHE A 228 -3.76 -4.01 2.21
N PHE A 229 -2.64 -3.31 2.41
CA PHE A 229 -2.41 -1.95 1.94
C PHE A 229 -1.09 -1.88 1.19
N SER A 230 -1.13 -1.46 -0.07
CA SER A 230 0.08 -1.27 -0.86
C SER A 230 0.57 0.17 -0.82
N ILE A 231 1.89 0.32 -0.89
CA ILE A 231 2.58 1.58 -0.70
C ILE A 231 3.40 1.95 -1.95
N PRO A 232 3.08 3.06 -2.63
CA PRO A 232 3.76 3.51 -3.84
C PRO A 232 5.02 4.34 -3.52
N PRO A 233 5.93 4.53 -4.49
CA PRO A 233 7.20 5.24 -4.28
C PRO A 233 7.00 6.74 -4.02
N SER A 234 5.82 7.29 -4.33
CA SER A 234 5.43 8.64 -3.89
C SER A 234 5.42 8.83 -2.38
N ILE A 235 5.54 7.77 -1.57
CA ILE A 235 5.68 7.84 -0.10
C ILE A 235 6.78 8.81 0.36
N VAL A 236 7.85 8.98 -0.42
CA VAL A 236 8.94 9.93 -0.12
C VAL A 236 8.46 11.37 0.03
N ARG A 237 7.29 11.70 -0.54
CA ARG A 237 6.70 13.03 -0.57
C ARG A 237 5.23 13.07 -0.17
N SER A 238 4.65 11.97 0.32
CA SER A 238 3.22 11.86 0.64
C SER A 238 2.97 11.78 2.14
N GLU A 239 1.74 12.08 2.56
CA GLU A 239 1.32 11.93 3.96
C GLU A 239 1.13 10.47 4.38
N GLN A 240 1.24 9.51 3.45
CA GLN A 240 1.16 8.07 3.73
C GLN A 240 2.25 7.59 4.69
N GLN A 241 3.30 8.39 4.94
CA GLN A 241 4.28 8.13 5.99
C GLN A 241 3.61 7.96 7.36
N LYS A 242 2.55 8.70 7.66
CA LYS A 242 1.77 8.56 8.91
C LYS A 242 0.99 7.25 8.98
N LEU A 243 0.55 6.76 7.82
CA LEU A 243 -0.14 5.48 7.67
C LEU A 243 0.85 4.32 7.88
N VAL A 244 1.98 4.33 7.19
CA VAL A 244 3.01 3.27 7.29
C VAL A 244 3.54 3.12 8.72
N LYS A 245 3.66 4.21 9.48
CA LYS A 245 4.04 4.15 10.91
C LYS A 245 3.09 3.34 11.78
N GLN A 246 1.83 3.20 11.38
CA GLN A 246 0.79 2.55 12.19
C GLN A 246 0.38 1.18 11.65
N LEU A 247 0.56 0.94 10.35
CA LEU A 247 0.23 -0.34 9.74
C LEU A 247 1.18 -1.45 10.24
N PRO A 248 0.66 -2.64 10.58
CA PRO A 248 1.52 -3.78 10.84
C PRO A 248 2.19 -4.20 9.53
N LEU A 249 3.48 -4.54 9.59
CA LEU A 249 4.25 -4.97 8.41
C LEU A 249 3.60 -6.15 7.67
N THR A 250 2.88 -7.03 8.39
CA THR A 250 2.15 -8.16 7.82
C THR A 250 0.94 -7.78 6.96
N ALA A 251 0.49 -6.52 7.01
CA ALA A 251 -0.59 -5.99 6.17
C ALA A 251 -0.08 -5.05 5.07
N ILE A 252 1.23 -4.85 4.95
CA ILE A 252 1.84 -3.95 3.96
C ILE A 252 2.27 -4.76 2.72
N CYS A 253 1.91 -4.23 1.55
CA CYS A 253 2.40 -4.67 0.24
C CYS A 253 3.18 -3.55 -0.46
N LEU A 254 3.89 -3.89 -1.52
CA LEU A 254 4.65 -2.94 -2.33
C LEU A 254 3.95 -2.73 -3.67
N GLU A 255 3.84 -1.49 -4.12
CA GLU A 255 3.35 -1.15 -5.46
C GLU A 255 4.17 -0.03 -6.07
N THR A 256 3.96 0.22 -7.36
CA THR A 256 4.38 1.46 -7.98
C THR A 256 3.25 2.36 -8.45
N ASP A 257 2.10 1.79 -8.82
CA ASP A 257 1.05 2.50 -9.54
C ASP A 257 1.56 3.16 -10.84
N SER A 258 2.59 2.56 -11.46
CA SER A 258 3.17 3.06 -12.71
C SER A 258 2.11 3.15 -13.81
N PRO A 259 2.01 4.25 -14.57
CA PRO A 259 2.98 5.35 -14.71
C PRO A 259 2.84 6.49 -13.68
N ALA A 260 1.88 6.41 -12.77
CA ALA A 260 1.60 7.40 -11.74
C ALA A 260 2.39 7.15 -10.45
N LEU A 261 2.14 8.00 -9.45
CA LEU A 261 2.67 7.92 -8.08
C LEU A 261 4.18 7.65 -7.95
N GLY A 262 4.96 8.22 -8.87
CA GLY A 262 6.41 8.23 -8.79
C GLY A 262 6.98 9.09 -7.63
N PRO A 263 8.27 8.92 -7.34
CA PRO A 263 8.98 9.72 -6.33
C PRO A 263 8.92 11.22 -6.67
N GLU A 264 9.05 11.55 -7.96
CA GLU A 264 8.93 12.90 -8.48
C GLU A 264 7.52 13.18 -9.02
N LYS A 265 7.04 14.42 -8.87
CA LYS A 265 5.75 14.82 -9.45
C LYS A 265 5.91 15.07 -10.94
N GLN A 266 4.90 14.71 -11.73
CA GLN A 266 4.85 14.95 -13.18
C GLN A 266 5.93 14.23 -14.01
N VAL A 267 6.67 13.31 -13.39
CA VAL A 267 7.62 12.41 -14.05
C VAL A 267 6.99 11.03 -14.15
N ARG A 268 7.10 10.38 -15.32
CA ARG A 268 6.57 9.03 -15.54
C ARG A 268 7.26 8.05 -14.60
N ASN A 269 6.48 7.36 -13.78
CA ASN A 269 6.96 6.30 -12.90
C ASN A 269 7.18 4.99 -13.68
N GLU A 270 8.05 4.12 -13.16
CA GLU A 270 8.32 2.80 -13.73
C GLU A 270 8.35 1.74 -12.62
N PRO A 271 8.02 0.47 -12.91
CA PRO A 271 7.99 -0.60 -11.91
C PRO A 271 9.30 -0.76 -11.13
N LYS A 272 10.46 -0.47 -11.76
CA LYS A 272 11.79 -0.51 -11.10
C LYS A 272 11.85 0.34 -9.82
N ASN A 273 11.01 1.37 -9.70
CA ASN A 273 10.99 2.28 -8.56
C ASN A 273 10.35 1.66 -7.30
N ILE A 274 9.86 0.42 -7.36
CA ILE A 274 9.34 -0.30 -6.19
C ILE A 274 10.35 -0.43 -5.05
N THR A 275 11.65 -0.43 -5.38
CA THR A 275 12.73 -0.46 -4.38
C THR A 275 12.68 0.77 -3.47
N ILE A 276 12.28 1.94 -4.00
CA ILE A 276 12.12 3.17 -3.24
C ILE A 276 11.04 2.99 -2.17
N SER A 277 9.89 2.39 -2.52
CA SER A 277 8.84 2.07 -1.54
C SER A 277 9.38 1.18 -0.42
N ALA A 278 10.09 0.10 -0.78
CA ALA A 278 10.62 -0.85 0.18
C ALA A 278 11.65 -0.21 1.14
N GLU A 279 12.58 0.57 0.59
CA GLU A 279 13.59 1.29 1.36
C GLU A 279 12.96 2.29 2.33
N TYR A 280 11.98 3.07 1.87
CA TYR A 280 11.35 4.08 2.70
C TYR A 280 10.49 3.46 3.81
N ILE A 281 9.79 2.36 3.53
CA ILE A 281 9.06 1.60 4.55
C ILE A 281 10.02 1.06 5.60
N ALA A 282 11.16 0.48 5.19
CA ALA A 282 12.17 -0.01 6.11
C ALA A 282 12.74 1.10 7.00
N GLN A 283 13.00 2.29 6.43
CA GLN A 283 13.45 3.46 7.19
C GLN A 283 12.43 3.88 8.26
N ILE A 284 11.16 3.97 7.90
CA ILE A 284 10.08 4.35 8.82
C ILE A 284 9.94 3.34 9.96
N ILE A 285 9.90 2.05 9.64
CA ILE A 285 9.58 0.98 10.60
C ILE A 285 10.76 0.71 11.55
N PHE A 286 11.98 0.69 11.04
CA PHE A 286 13.15 0.30 11.82
C PHE A 286 13.92 1.47 12.43
N GLN A 287 13.48 2.72 12.18
CA GLN A 287 14.12 3.95 12.70
C GLN A 287 15.65 3.94 12.51
N CYS A 288 16.12 3.39 11.39
CA CYS A 288 17.53 3.16 11.19
C CYS A 288 18.19 4.43 10.64
N ASP A 289 18.80 5.23 11.51
CA ASP A 289 19.52 6.46 11.17
C ASP A 289 20.65 6.24 10.14
N PHE A 290 21.16 5.01 10.02
CA PHE A 290 22.20 4.65 9.04
C PHE A 290 21.75 4.86 7.59
N CYS A 291 20.47 4.57 7.28
CA CYS A 291 19.92 4.70 5.94
C CYS A 291 19.64 6.15 5.51
N LEU A 292 19.50 7.09 6.47
CA LEU A 292 19.23 8.51 6.17
C LEU A 292 20.43 9.23 5.52
N SER A 293 21.64 8.68 5.66
CA SER A 293 22.87 9.31 5.18
C SER A 293 23.33 8.89 3.78
N GLN A 294 22.67 7.91 3.16
CA GLN A 294 23.13 7.29 1.90
C GLN A 294 22.16 7.41 0.72
N LEU A 295 21.02 8.07 0.88
CA LEU A 295 20.20 8.40 -0.29
C LEU A 295 20.86 9.56 -1.05
N PRO A 296 21.09 9.45 -2.37
CA PRO A 296 21.43 10.60 -3.17
C PRO A 296 20.30 11.63 -2.99
N ILE A 297 20.66 12.78 -2.45
CA ILE A 297 19.87 14.00 -2.54
C ILE A 297 19.83 14.31 -4.03
N TYR A 298 18.75 13.91 -4.71
CA TYR A 298 18.48 14.35 -6.08
C TYR A 298 17.94 15.79 -6.05
#